data_AF-A0AAU9S7X7-F1
#
_entry.id   AF-A0AAU9S7X7-F1
#
_cell.length_a   1.000
_cell.length_b   1.000
_cell.length_c   1.000
_cell.angle_alpha   90.00
_cell.angle_beta   90.00
_cell.angle_gamma   90.00
#
_symmetry.space_group_name_H-M   'P 1'
#
loop_
_entity.id
_entity.type
_entity.pdbx_description
1 polymer ?
#
loop_
_entity_poly.entity_id
_entity_poly.type
_entity_poly.pdbx_seq_one_letter_code
_entity_poly.pdbx_strand_id
1 'polypeptide(L)'
;MATIRNLKIQTSTCKRIVKELHSYEKEVEREAAKTADMKDKGADPYDLKQQENVLGESRMMIPDCHKRLAAAIADLKSTLVYIYTFSIAEMEETDGPEVEDAKKTVADLEKQFPTEEA
;
A
#
# COMPACT_ATOMS: atom_id res chain seq x y z
N MET A 1 21.80 -17.85 -4.30
CA MET A 1 20.62 -17.27 -3.62
C MET A 1 20.30 -15.85 -4.11
N ALA A 2 19.78 -15.71 -5.34
CA ALA A 2 19.23 -14.43 -5.82
C ALA A 2 17.78 -14.22 -5.34
N THR A 3 17.06 -15.32 -5.13
CA THR A 3 15.61 -15.35 -4.83
C THR A 3 15.25 -14.80 -3.45
N ILE A 4 15.97 -15.21 -2.39
CA ILE A 4 15.75 -14.68 -1.03
C ILE A 4 16.07 -13.18 -0.94
N ARG A 5 17.11 -12.73 -1.65
CA ARG A 5 17.48 -11.31 -1.69
C ARG A 5 16.37 -10.48 -2.36
N ASN A 6 15.83 -10.96 -3.47
CA ASN A 6 14.69 -10.34 -4.15
C ASN A 6 13.44 -10.33 -3.26
N LEU A 7 13.17 -11.42 -2.54
CA LEU A 7 12.04 -11.51 -1.61
C LEU A 7 12.10 -10.41 -0.54
N LYS A 8 13.27 -10.18 0.06
CA LYS A 8 13.49 -9.08 1.03
C LYS A 8 13.20 -7.71 0.43
N ILE A 9 13.68 -7.48 -0.80
CA ILE A 9 13.49 -6.21 -1.51
C ILE A 9 12.00 -5.96 -1.80
N GLN A 10 11.29 -6.98 -2.29
CA GLN A 10 9.87 -6.90 -2.58
C GLN A 10 9.04 -6.70 -1.31
N THR A 11 9.39 -7.40 -0.23
CA THR A 11 8.75 -7.22 1.09
C THR A 11 8.92 -5.79 1.61
N SER A 12 10.15 -5.27 1.54
CA SER A 12 10.45 -3.88 1.92
C SER A 12 9.70 -2.86 1.05
N THR A 13 9.61 -3.12 -0.26
CA THR A 13 8.85 -2.30 -1.20
C THR A 13 7.38 -2.19 -0.79
N CYS A 14 6.73 -3.31 -0.48
CA CYS A 14 5.33 -3.32 -0.01
C CYS A 14 5.17 -2.49 1.27
N LYS A 15 6.03 -2.71 2.26
CA LYS A 15 6.02 -1.96 3.54
C LYS A 15 6.21 -0.46 3.34
N ARG A 16 7.03 -0.04 2.37
CA ARG A 16 7.24 1.37 2.04
C ARG A 16 6.00 1.98 1.38
N ILE A 17 5.40 1.29 0.41
CA ILE A 17 4.20 1.79 -0.28
C ILE A 17 3.04 1.96 0.70
N VAL A 18 2.88 1.06 1.69
CA VAL A 18 1.88 1.24 2.76
C VAL A 18 2.12 2.51 3.58
N LYS A 19 3.37 2.78 3.97
CA LYS A 19 3.68 4.02 4.70
C LYS A 19 3.38 5.27 3.88
N GLU A 20 3.64 5.21 2.57
CA GLU A 20 3.32 6.27 1.63
C GLU A 20 1.79 6.47 1.53
N LEU A 21 1.03 5.39 1.34
CA LEU A 21 -0.43 5.41 1.30
C LEU A 21 -1.02 6.02 2.58
N HIS A 22 -0.61 5.55 3.76
CA HIS A 22 -1.06 6.11 5.04
C HIS A 22 -0.72 7.61 5.18
N SER A 23 0.40 8.07 4.61
CA SER A 23 0.74 9.49 4.62
C SER A 23 -0.25 10.31 3.78
N TYR A 24 -0.63 9.81 2.60
CA TYR A 24 -1.62 10.46 1.74
C TYR A 24 -3.03 10.42 2.35
N GLU A 25 -3.44 9.30 2.95
CA GLU A 25 -4.71 9.21 3.67
C GLU A 25 -4.80 10.21 4.82
N LYS A 26 -3.70 10.36 5.59
CA LYS A 26 -3.63 11.36 6.66
C LYS A 26 -3.66 12.79 6.14
N GLU A 27 -3.12 13.04 4.95
CA GLU A 27 -3.25 14.34 4.30
C GLU A 27 -4.69 14.62 3.89
N VAL A 28 -5.36 13.65 3.27
CA VAL A 28 -6.79 13.75 2.94
C VAL A 28 -7.64 13.99 4.18
N GLU A 29 -7.36 13.32 5.29
CA GLU A 29 -8.04 13.53 6.57
C GLU A 29 -7.87 14.99 7.06
N ARG A 30 -6.63 15.50 7.05
CA ARG A 30 -6.34 16.89 7.47
C ARG A 30 -7.04 17.91 6.58
N GLU A 31 -6.94 17.76 5.27
CA GLU A 31 -7.56 18.69 4.33
C GLU A 31 -9.09 18.60 4.39
N ALA A 32 -9.66 17.41 4.62
CA ALA A 32 -11.10 17.23 4.80
C ALA A 32 -11.60 17.90 6.09
N ALA A 33 -10.88 17.74 7.19
CA ALA A 33 -11.20 18.40 8.45
C ALA A 33 -11.13 19.94 8.31
N LYS A 34 -10.10 20.45 7.61
CA LYS A 34 -9.97 21.88 7.33
C LYS A 34 -11.10 22.41 6.44
N THR A 35 -11.47 21.68 5.37
CA THR A 35 -12.62 22.06 4.51
C THR A 35 -13.92 22.11 5.31
N ALA A 36 -14.16 21.13 6.18
CA ALA A 36 -15.34 21.09 7.04
C ALA A 36 -15.37 22.29 8.01
N ASP A 37 -14.25 22.57 8.69
CA ASP A 37 -14.13 23.72 9.59
C ASP A 37 -14.33 25.07 8.88
N MET A 38 -13.79 25.23 7.66
CA MET A 38 -14.03 26.44 6.84
C MET A 38 -15.50 26.60 6.48
N LYS A 39 -16.18 25.49 6.14
CA LYS A 39 -17.61 25.50 5.85
C LYS A 39 -18.44 25.89 7.07
N ASP A 40 -18.13 25.32 8.23
CA ASP A 40 -18.85 25.58 9.48
C ASP A 40 -18.66 27.01 9.98
N LYS A 41 -17.47 27.60 9.73
CA LYS A 41 -17.17 29.00 10.04
C LYS A 41 -17.74 30.00 9.02
N GLY A 42 -18.40 29.52 7.96
CA GLY A 42 -18.94 30.38 6.91
C GLY A 42 -17.87 31.14 6.14
N ALA A 43 -16.75 30.47 5.82
CA ALA A 43 -15.70 31.03 4.98
C ALA A 43 -16.25 31.54 3.64
N ASP A 44 -15.56 32.51 3.05
CA ASP A 44 -15.91 33.05 1.74
C ASP A 44 -15.97 31.93 0.67
N PRO A 45 -16.93 31.97 -0.28
CA PRO A 45 -17.06 30.94 -1.30
C PRO A 45 -15.79 30.70 -2.14
N TYR A 46 -14.99 31.74 -2.39
CA TYR A 46 -13.74 31.59 -3.13
C TYR A 46 -12.70 30.81 -2.32
N ASP A 47 -12.53 31.16 -1.03
CA ASP A 47 -11.61 30.48 -0.13
C ASP A 47 -12.02 29.02 0.10
N LEU A 48 -13.32 28.77 0.30
CA LEU A 48 -13.85 27.41 0.42
C LEU A 48 -13.59 26.60 -0.86
N LYS A 49 -13.80 27.21 -2.04
CA LYS A 49 -13.55 26.54 -3.32
C LYS A 49 -12.08 26.20 -3.52
N GLN A 50 -11.18 27.10 -3.11
CA GLN A 50 -9.75 26.84 -3.16
C GLN A 50 -9.39 25.66 -2.26
N GLN A 51 -9.91 25.62 -1.04
CA GLN A 51 -9.66 24.52 -0.11
C GLN A 51 -10.25 23.17 -0.60
N GLU A 52 -11.42 23.18 -1.24
CA GLU A 52 -11.98 21.99 -1.90
C GLU A 52 -11.06 21.45 -3.01
N ASN A 53 -10.42 22.34 -3.78
CA ASN A 53 -9.47 21.93 -4.81
C ASN A 53 -8.23 21.26 -4.19
N VAL A 54 -7.69 21.82 -3.10
CA VAL A 54 -6.58 21.22 -2.35
C VAL A 54 -6.95 19.83 -1.85
N LEU A 55 -8.14 19.67 -1.23
CA LEU A 55 -8.63 18.36 -0.82
C LEU A 55 -8.78 17.39 -2.01
N GLY A 56 -9.26 17.89 -3.15
CA GLY A 56 -9.34 17.12 -4.40
C GLY A 56 -7.97 16.62 -4.85
N GLU A 57 -6.96 17.48 -4.87
CA GLU A 57 -5.58 17.15 -5.23
C GLU A 57 -4.98 16.10 -4.30
N SER A 58 -5.13 16.24 -2.98
CA SER A 58 -4.67 15.23 -2.03
C SER A 58 -5.35 13.88 -2.26
N ARG A 59 -6.65 13.85 -2.59
CA ARG A 59 -7.39 12.61 -2.91
C ARG A 59 -6.91 11.95 -4.19
N MET A 60 -6.46 12.71 -5.19
CA MET A 60 -5.97 12.16 -6.46
C MET A 60 -4.68 11.32 -6.31
N MET A 61 -3.96 11.43 -5.19
CA MET A 61 -2.73 10.67 -4.93
C MET A 61 -2.99 9.22 -4.48
N ILE A 62 -4.14 8.94 -3.86
CA ILE A 62 -4.46 7.64 -3.27
C ILE A 62 -4.62 6.52 -4.32
N PRO A 63 -5.34 6.71 -5.45
CA PRO A 63 -5.57 5.64 -6.42
C PRO A 63 -4.29 5.06 -7.03
N ASP A 64 -3.30 5.90 -7.36
CA ASP A 64 -2.01 5.42 -7.89
C ASP A 64 -1.25 4.60 -6.85
N CYS A 65 -1.27 5.02 -5.58
CA CYS A 65 -0.65 4.27 -4.49
C CYS A 65 -1.27 2.88 -4.32
N HIS A 66 -2.61 2.75 -4.38
CA HIS A 66 -3.26 1.45 -4.35
C HIS A 66 -2.84 0.56 -5.53
N LYS A 67 -2.78 1.11 -6.75
CA LYS A 67 -2.32 0.36 -7.93
C LYS A 67 -0.88 -0.13 -7.77
N ARG A 68 0.02 0.73 -7.31
CA ARG A 68 1.42 0.37 -7.02
C ARG A 68 1.53 -0.67 -5.92
N LEU A 69 0.69 -0.57 -4.87
CA LEU A 69 0.66 -1.54 -3.79
C LEU A 69 0.17 -2.91 -4.27
N ALA A 70 -0.91 -2.94 -5.04
CA ALA A 70 -1.45 -4.17 -5.62
C ALA A 70 -0.43 -4.88 -6.52
N ALA A 71 0.27 -4.12 -7.37
CA ALA A 71 1.35 -4.66 -8.21
C ALA A 71 2.51 -5.22 -7.36
N ALA A 72 2.94 -4.49 -6.32
CA ALA A 72 4.00 -4.96 -5.43
C ALA A 72 3.61 -6.23 -4.64
N ILE A 73 2.35 -6.34 -4.21
CA ILE A 73 1.80 -7.55 -3.57
C ILE A 73 1.82 -8.72 -4.54
N ALA A 74 1.37 -8.52 -5.78
CA ALA A 74 1.38 -9.55 -6.82
C ALA A 74 2.80 -10.06 -7.10
N ASP A 75 3.76 -9.15 -7.23
CA ASP A 75 5.18 -9.49 -7.43
C ASP A 75 5.75 -10.29 -6.25
N LEU A 76 5.44 -9.87 -5.02
CA LEU A 76 5.89 -10.58 -3.81
C LEU A 76 5.30 -12.00 -3.72
N LYS A 77 4.00 -12.13 -4.00
CA LYS A 77 3.31 -13.44 -4.07
C LYS A 77 3.90 -14.34 -5.14
N SER A 78 4.17 -13.81 -6.32
CA SER A 78 4.78 -14.56 -7.42
C SER A 78 6.15 -15.14 -7.01
N THR A 79 7.00 -14.32 -6.36
CA THR A 79 8.29 -14.80 -5.84
C THR A 79 8.12 -15.87 -4.75
N LEU A 80 7.14 -15.72 -3.85
CA LEU A 80 6.84 -16.73 -2.84
C LEU A 80 6.44 -18.07 -3.48
N VAL A 81 5.52 -18.05 -4.46
CA VAL A 81 5.09 -19.24 -5.20
C VAL A 81 6.28 -19.91 -5.90
N TYR A 82 7.14 -19.11 -6.53
CA TYR A 82 8.35 -19.61 -7.18
C TYR A 82 9.28 -20.31 -6.18
N ILE A 83 9.51 -19.72 -5.00
CA ILE A 83 10.33 -20.34 -3.94
C ILE A 83 9.71 -21.67 -3.50
N TYR A 84 8.41 -21.73 -3.19
CA TYR A 84 7.77 -22.99 -2.80
C TYR A 84 7.88 -24.06 -3.89
N THR A 85 7.60 -23.69 -5.14
CA THR A 85 7.62 -24.63 -6.26
C THR A 85 9.02 -25.20 -6.46
N PHE A 86 10.05 -24.35 -6.41
CA PHE A 86 11.44 -24.79 -6.55
C PHE A 86 11.88 -25.67 -5.38
N SER A 87 11.62 -25.26 -4.14
CA SER A 87 12.02 -26.05 -2.97
C SER A 87 11.30 -27.39 -2.87
N ILE A 88 10.02 -27.48 -3.28
CA ILE A 88 9.32 -28.77 -3.41
C ILE A 88 10.01 -29.68 -4.44
N ALA A 89 10.41 -29.12 -5.60
CA ALA A 89 11.10 -29.89 -6.64
C ALA A 89 12.47 -30.41 -6.19
N GLU A 90 13.20 -29.61 -5.41
CA GLU A 90 14.52 -29.96 -4.88
C GLU A 90 14.47 -30.69 -3.52
N MET A 91 13.27 -30.96 -2.98
CA MET A 91 13.06 -31.52 -1.63
C MET A 91 13.78 -30.73 -0.52
N GLU A 92 13.89 -29.41 -0.69
CA GLU A 92 14.51 -28.48 0.26
C GLU A 92 13.46 -27.84 1.18
N GLU A 93 13.84 -27.55 2.42
CA GLU A 93 12.98 -26.83 3.37
C GLU A 93 12.89 -25.35 3.01
N THR A 94 11.67 -24.79 3.04
CA THR A 94 11.41 -23.38 2.68
C THR A 94 11.36 -22.44 3.88
N ASP A 95 11.56 -22.96 5.08
CA ASP A 95 11.36 -22.19 6.30
C ASP A 95 12.59 -21.32 6.58
N GLY A 96 12.31 -20.03 6.77
CA GLY A 96 13.32 -19.01 6.98
C GLY A 96 12.68 -17.66 7.31
N PRO A 97 13.38 -16.78 8.03
CA PRO A 97 12.81 -15.54 8.54
C PRO A 97 12.36 -14.59 7.42
N GLU A 98 13.04 -14.60 6.27
CA GLU A 98 12.62 -13.83 5.10
C GLU A 98 11.29 -14.30 4.50
N VAL A 99 11.07 -15.62 4.47
CA VAL A 99 9.85 -16.22 3.94
C VAL A 99 8.68 -15.98 4.88
N GLU A 100 8.91 -16.09 6.19
CA GLU A 100 7.91 -15.75 7.21
C GLU A 100 7.51 -14.28 7.16
N ASP A 101 8.48 -13.35 7.10
CA ASP A 101 8.21 -11.91 7.02
C ASP A 101 7.41 -11.55 5.76
N ALA A 102 7.75 -12.16 4.62
CA ALA A 102 7.02 -12.01 3.37
C ALA A 102 5.57 -12.51 3.49
N LYS A 103 5.35 -13.73 4.02
CA LYS A 103 4.00 -14.28 4.26
C LYS A 103 3.15 -13.37 5.14
N LYS A 104 3.73 -12.94 6.28
CA LYS A 104 3.04 -12.07 7.23
C LYS A 104 2.69 -10.74 6.58
N THR A 105 3.63 -10.16 5.84
CA THR A 105 3.40 -8.91 5.10
C THR A 105 2.24 -9.08 4.12
N VAL A 106 2.21 -10.13 3.30
CA VAL A 106 1.09 -10.39 2.38
C VAL A 106 -0.24 -10.52 3.14
N ALA A 107 -0.28 -11.33 4.20
CA ALA A 107 -1.50 -11.55 4.97
C ALA A 107 -2.02 -10.27 5.65
N ASP A 108 -1.13 -9.42 6.16
CA ASP A 108 -1.50 -8.14 6.75
C ASP A 108 -2.04 -7.16 5.68
N LEU A 109 -1.42 -7.15 4.49
CA LEU A 109 -1.86 -6.32 3.38
C LEU A 109 -3.20 -6.75 2.80
N GLU A 110 -3.46 -8.04 2.64
CA GLU A 110 -4.75 -8.54 2.15
C GLU A 110 -5.89 -8.23 3.12
N LYS A 111 -5.62 -8.18 4.43
CA LYS A 111 -6.62 -7.76 5.43
C LYS A 111 -6.92 -6.27 5.37
N GLN A 112 -5.88 -5.44 5.17
CA GLN A 112 -6.02 -3.98 5.12
C GLN A 112 -6.57 -3.49 3.79
N PHE A 113 -6.21 -4.17 2.70
CA PHE A 113 -6.57 -3.84 1.32
C PHE A 113 -7.11 -5.11 0.65
N PRO A 114 -8.33 -5.56 1.01
CA PRO A 114 -8.95 -6.65 0.29
C PRO A 114 -9.01 -6.25 -1.18
N THR A 115 -8.40 -7.06 -2.05
CA THR A 115 -8.63 -6.93 -3.49
C THR A 115 -10.12 -7.13 -3.70
N GLU A 116 -10.87 -6.04 -3.89
CA GLU A 116 -12.18 -6.11 -4.52
C GLU A 116 -11.92 -6.75 -5.89
N GLU A 117 -12.34 -8.01 -6.04
CA GLU A 117 -12.46 -8.66 -7.34
C GLU A 117 -13.38 -7.77 -8.18
N ALA A 118 -12.78 -7.03 -9.12
CA ALA A 118 -13.49 -6.37 -10.20
C ALA A 118 -13.85 -7.37 -11.29
#